data_AF-A0A4U6JI62-F1
#
_entry.id   AF-A0A4U6JI62-F1
#
_cell.length_a   1.000
_cell.length_b   1.000
_cell.length_c   1.000
_cell.angle_alpha   90.00
_cell.angle_beta   90.00
_cell.angle_gamma   90.00
#
_symmetry.space_group_name_H-M   'P 1'
#
loop_
_entity.id
_entity.type
_entity.pdbx_description
1 polymer ?
#
loop_
_entity_poly.entity_id
_entity_poly.type
_entity_poly.pdbx_seq_one_letter_code
_entity_poly.pdbx_strand_id
1 'polypeptide(L)' 'AACPPYHIAFVIGGTSAESTLKTVKLASTHYYDALPTEGNAHGQAFRDLQLEQELLEEAQKLGLGAQFGGK' A
#
# COMPACT_ATOMS: atom_id res chain seq x y z
N ALA A 1 -16.23 -9.19 3.96
CA ALA A 1 -15.86 -7.76 3.93
C ALA A 1 -15.04 -7.43 5.19
N ALA A 2 -14.32 -6.31 5.22
CA ALA A 2 -13.28 -6.03 6.23
C ALA A 2 -13.45 -4.71 7.01
N CYS A 3 -14.65 -4.10 7.01
CA CYS A 3 -15.01 -2.91 7.81
C CYS A 3 -14.09 -1.69 7.61
N PRO A 4 -14.21 -0.95 6.48
CA PRO A 4 -13.45 0.29 6.26
C PRO A 4 -13.75 1.37 7.33
N PRO A 5 -12.88 2.38 7.51
CA PRO A 5 -11.76 2.79 6.63
C PRO A 5 -10.52 1.90 6.73
N TYR A 6 -9.86 1.68 5.59
CA TYR A 6 -8.76 0.72 5.47
C TYR A 6 -7.38 1.40 5.52
N HIS A 7 -6.41 0.68 6.10
CA HIS A 7 -5.00 0.83 5.76
C HIS A 7 -4.71 -0.08 4.57
N ILE A 8 -4.78 0.48 3.36
CA ILE A 8 -4.57 -0.28 2.12
C ILE A 8 -3.06 -0.34 1.85
N ALA A 9 -2.54 -1.53 1.60
CA ALA A 9 -1.15 -1.75 1.20
C ALA A 9 -1.10 -2.44 -0.16
N PHE A 10 -0.21 -1.97 -1.01
CA PHE A 10 0.11 -2.56 -2.31
C PHE A 10 1.60 -2.89 -2.35
N VAL A 11 1.93 -4.06 -2.90
CA VAL A 11 3.33 -4.49 -3.13
C VAL A 11 3.45 -4.93 -4.58
N ILE A 12 4.34 -4.29 -5.31
CA ILE A 12 4.65 -4.59 -6.71
C ILE A 12 6.00 -5.31 -6.76
N GLY A 13 6.03 -6.48 -7.37
CA GLY A 13 7.21 -7.35 -7.38
C GLY A 13 7.32 -8.22 -6.13
N GLY A 14 8.55 -8.58 -5.80
CA GLY A 14 8.88 -9.60 -4.79
C GLY A 14 9.51 -10.84 -5.44
N THR A 15 10.36 -11.52 -4.69
CA THR A 15 11.13 -12.68 -5.17
C THR A 15 10.33 -13.98 -5.21
N SER A 16 9.19 -14.02 -4.52
CA SER A 16 8.23 -15.12 -4.55
C SER A 16 6.87 -14.61 -4.06
N ALA A 17 5.82 -15.41 -4.27
CA ALA A 17 4.48 -15.08 -3.80
C ALA A 17 4.43 -14.92 -2.27
N GLU A 18 5.11 -15.80 -1.52
CA GLU A 18 5.17 -15.76 -0.06
C GLU A 18 5.90 -14.52 0.45
N SER A 19 6.98 -14.13 -0.24
CA SER A 19 7.73 -12.91 0.07
C SER A 19 6.85 -11.67 -0.14
N THR A 20 6.10 -11.61 -1.24
CA THR A 20 5.14 -10.53 -1.51
C THR A 20 4.03 -10.48 -0.46
N LEU A 21 3.43 -11.63 -0.11
CA LEU A 21 2.37 -11.70 0.90
C LEU A 21 2.84 -11.32 2.30
N LYS A 22 4.07 -11.70 2.68
CA LYS A 22 4.69 -11.24 3.93
C LYS A 22 4.91 -9.73 3.91
N THR A 23 5.42 -9.20 2.78
CA THR A 23 5.72 -7.78 2.64
C THR A 23 4.45 -6.94 2.72
N VAL A 24 3.39 -7.30 1.99
CA VAL A 24 2.11 -6.55 2.01
C VAL A 24 1.43 -6.62 3.38
N LYS A 25 1.57 -7.76 4.09
CA LYS A 25 1.10 -7.89 5.47
C LYS A 25 1.78 -6.87 6.38
N LEU A 26 3.11 -6.79 6.35
CA LEU A 26 3.88 -5.86 7.18
C LEU A 26 3.66 -4.39 6.77
N ALA A 27 3.52 -4.12 5.47
CA ALA A 27 3.19 -2.80 4.96
C ALA A 27 1.81 -2.32 5.48
N SER A 28 0.80 -3.19 5.50
CA SER A 28 -0.53 -2.85 6.04
C SER A 28 -0.55 -2.51 7.53
N THR A 29 0.53 -2.85 8.26
CA THR A 29 0.72 -2.53 9.67
C THR A 29 1.75 -1.42 9.87
N HIS A 30 2.08 -0.64 8.84
CA HIS A 30 3.05 0.47 8.92
C HIS A 30 4.48 0.07 9.29
N TYR A 31 4.82 -1.22 9.21
CA TYR A 31 6.14 -1.72 9.62
C TYR A 31 7.27 -1.15 8.74
N TYR A 32 6.96 -0.80 7.49
CA TYR A 32 7.91 -0.34 6.48
C TYR A 32 7.86 1.18 6.23
N ASP A 33 7.29 1.97 7.13
CA ASP A 33 7.12 3.42 6.92
C ASP A 33 8.45 4.20 6.82
N ALA A 34 9.54 3.60 7.29
CA ALA A 34 10.90 4.18 7.24
C ALA A 34 11.77 3.65 6.09
N LEU A 35 11.21 2.90 5.12
CA LEU A 35 11.95 2.53 3.92
C LEU A 35 12.38 3.78 3.12
N PRO A 36 13.46 3.67 2.31
CA PRO A 36 13.78 4.69 1.31
C PRO A 36 12.58 4.98 0.42
N THR A 37 12.49 6.19 -0.15
CA THR A 37 11.40 6.58 -1.06
C THR A 37 11.78 6.52 -2.53
N GLU A 38 12.97 5.99 -2.82
CA GLU A 38 13.50 5.82 -4.17
C GLU A 38 14.27 4.51 -4.30
N GLY A 39 14.23 3.90 -5.49
CA GLY A 39 15.02 2.73 -5.80
C GLY A 39 16.51 3.04 -5.93
N ASN A 40 17.32 2.00 -6.03
CA ASN A 40 18.75 2.13 -6.35
C ASN A 40 19.18 1.05 -7.35
N ALA A 41 20.41 1.15 -7.85
CA ALA A 41 20.97 0.20 -8.83
C ALA A 41 21.12 -1.24 -8.29
N HIS A 42 21.00 -1.46 -6.97
CA HIS A 42 21.13 -2.76 -6.32
C HIS A 42 19.78 -3.44 -6.04
N GLY A 43 18.66 -2.81 -6.43
CA GLY A 43 17.33 -3.37 -6.24
C GLY A 43 16.81 -3.30 -4.79
N GLN A 44 17.15 -2.23 -4.05
CA GLN A 44 16.54 -2.01 -2.74
C GLN A 44 15.02 -1.85 -2.83
N ALA A 45 14.31 -2.32 -1.81
CA ALA A 45 12.90 -1.97 -1.62
C ALA A 45 12.78 -0.47 -1.29
N PHE A 46 11.71 0.15 -1.78
CA PHE A 46 11.40 1.54 -1.49
C PHE A 46 9.88 1.74 -1.40
N ARG A 47 9.48 2.79 -0.69
CA ARG A 47 8.09 3.20 -0.54
C ARG A 47 7.76 4.28 -1.58
N ASP A 48 6.81 4.00 -2.46
CA ASP A 48 6.44 4.90 -3.54
C ASP A 48 5.34 5.87 -3.07
N LEU A 49 5.74 7.06 -2.65
CA LEU A 49 4.83 8.08 -2.13
C LEU A 49 3.89 8.66 -3.20
N GLN A 50 4.31 8.65 -4.47
CA GLN A 50 3.46 9.14 -5.55
C GLN A 50 2.31 8.17 -5.78
N LEU A 51 2.62 6.87 -5.89
CA LEU A 51 1.60 5.85 -6.06
C LEU A 51 0.65 5.75 -4.84
N GLU A 52 1.16 5.92 -3.62
CA GLU A 52 0.31 6.00 -2.42
C GLU A 52 -0.72 7.12 -2.51
N GLN A 53 -0.30 8.30 -2.98
CA GLN A 53 -1.19 9.45 -3.15
C GLN A 53 -2.22 9.20 -4.27
N GLU A 54 -1.80 8.64 -5.41
CA GLU A 54 -2.71 8.29 -6.50
C GLU A 54 -3.77 7.28 -6.05
N LEU A 55 -3.37 6.24 -5.33
CA LEU A 55 -4.29 5.23 -4.78
C LEU A 55 -5.25 5.81 -3.74
N LEU A 56 -4.77 6.73 -2.89
CA LEU A 56 -5.62 7.42 -1.93
C LEU A 56 -6.67 8.27 -2.64
N GLU A 57 -6.30 9.00 -3.68
CA GLU A 57 -7.25 9.80 -4.48
C GLU A 57 -8.28 8.91 -5.18
N GLU A 58 -7.85 7.80 -5.78
CA GLU A 58 -8.77 6.86 -6.41
C GLU A 58 -9.71 6.20 -5.39
N ALA A 59 -9.21 5.78 -4.22
CA ALA A 59 -10.04 5.24 -3.15
C ALA A 59 -11.13 6.23 -2.71
N GLN A 60 -10.80 7.53 -2.67
CA GLN A 60 -11.74 8.61 -2.33
C GLN A 60 -12.79 8.85 -3.42
N LYS A 61 -12.45 8.61 -4.68
CA LYS A 61 -13.38 8.74 -5.82
C LYS A 61 -14.34 7.57 -5.94
N LEU A 62 -14.03 6.40 -5.34
CA LEU A 62 -14.91 5.22 -5.38
C LEU A 62 -16.27 5.46 -4.72
N GLY A 63 -16.40 6.46 -3.84
CA GLY A 63 -17.68 6.81 -3.23
C GLY A 63 -18.19 5.81 -2.20
N LEU A 64 -17.44 4.74 -1.90
CA LEU A 64 -17.81 3.70 -0.93
C LEU A 64 -17.78 4.21 0.51
N GLY A 65 -16.86 5.14 0.79
CA GLY A 65 -16.65 5.73 2.11
C GLY A 65 -16.39 4.72 3.23
N ALA A 66 -16.63 5.17 4.45
CA ALA A 66 -16.65 4.31 5.62
C ALA A 66 -17.96 3.52 5.70
N GLN A 67 -18.02 2.40 4.96
CA GLN A 67 -19.09 1.38 4.96
C GLN A 67 -20.39 1.76 4.23
N PHE A 68 -20.85 3.02 4.32
CA PHE A 68 -22.18 3.42 3.86
C PHE A 68 -22.18 4.62 2.89
N GLY A 69 -21.20 4.67 2.00
CA GLY A 69 -21.04 5.78 1.08
C GLY A 69 -20.29 6.95 1.72
N GLY A 70 -19.54 7.69 0.91
CA GLY A 70 -18.77 8.84 1.37
C GLY A 70 -17.51 9.06 0.56
N LYS A 71 -16.53 9.71 1.19
CA LYS A 71 -15.17 9.83 0.68
C LYS A 71 -14.41 8.54 0.98
#